data_AF-A0A9P7X5S8-F1
#
_entry.id   AF-A0A9P7X5S8-F1
#
_cell.length_a   1.000
_cell.length_b   1.000
_cell.length_c   1.000
_cell.angle_alpha   90.00
_cell.angle_beta   90.00
_cell.angle_gamma   90.00
#
_symmetry.space_group_name_H-M   'P 1'
#
loop_
_entity.id
_entity.type
_entity.pdbx_description
1 polymer ?
#
loop_
_entity_poly.entity_id
_entity_poly.type
_entity_poly.pdbx_seq_one_letter_code
_entity_poly.pdbx_strand_id
1 'polypeptide(L)'
;MPAPRYTVALNNLRQARRIIYERTFVPEGLPHSERWICTVVVTAVANAFNRVIPVSPYLMFTGAGSSKPEAFDAASYSTLTGLGYQT
;
A
#
# COMPACT_ATOMS: atom_id res chain seq x y z
N MET A 1 -14.28 -0.18 15.32
CA MET A 1 -14.74 0.63 14.17
C MET A 1 -14.50 -0.19 12.91
N PRO A 2 -15.45 -0.35 11.97
CA PRO A 2 -15.10 -0.98 10.70
C PRO A 2 -14.11 -0.05 9.98
N ALA A 3 -12.91 -0.56 9.77
CA ALA A 3 -11.74 0.21 9.33
C ALA A 3 -11.94 0.84 7.94
N PRO A 4 -11.28 1.98 7.66
CA PRO A 4 -11.34 2.63 6.36
C PRO A 4 -10.92 1.67 5.23
N ARG A 5 -11.49 1.84 4.03
CA ARG A 5 -11.33 0.92 2.90
C ARG A 5 -10.19 1.35 1.96
N TYR A 6 -9.04 1.78 2.51
CA TYR A 6 -7.91 2.25 1.69
C TYR A 6 -7.34 1.12 0.84
N THR A 7 -7.34 -0.10 1.38
CA THR A 7 -7.05 -1.32 0.61
C THR A 7 -7.90 -1.46 -0.65
N VAL A 8 -9.20 -1.10 -0.61
CA VAL A 8 -10.09 -1.17 -1.76
C VAL A 8 -9.73 -0.11 -2.79
N ALA A 9 -9.46 1.12 -2.35
CA ALA A 9 -9.02 2.19 -3.25
C ALA A 9 -7.70 1.83 -3.96
N LEU A 10 -6.73 1.29 -3.22
CA LEU A 10 -5.46 0.84 -3.78
C LEU A 10 -5.65 -0.32 -4.77
N ASN A 11 -6.51 -1.29 -4.44
CA ASN A 11 -6.86 -2.40 -5.34
C ASN A 11 -7.56 -1.92 -6.61
N ASN A 12 -8.45 -0.92 -6.50
CA ASN A 12 -9.13 -0.32 -7.65
C ASN A 12 -8.13 0.36 -8.58
N LEU A 13 -7.16 1.12 -8.04
CA LEU A 13 -6.09 1.73 -8.83
C LEU A 13 -5.24 0.66 -9.54
N ARG A 14 -4.94 -0.45 -8.87
CA ARG A 14 -4.23 -1.58 -9.48
C ARG A 14 -5.04 -2.24 -10.59
N GLN A 15 -6.33 -2.51 -10.37
CA GLN A 15 -7.22 -3.09 -11.39
C GLN A 15 -7.37 -2.18 -12.61
N ALA A 16 -7.47 -0.87 -12.39
CA ALA A 16 -7.49 0.14 -13.44
C ALA A 16 -6.12 0.35 -14.13
N ARG A 17 -5.10 -0.45 -13.78
CA ARG A 17 -3.70 -0.32 -14.25
C ARG A 17 -3.15 1.09 -14.05
N ARG A 18 -3.58 1.77 -12.99
CA ARG A 18 -3.07 3.09 -12.59
C ARG A 18 -1.79 2.99 -11.79
N ILE A 19 -1.61 1.89 -11.06
CA ILE A 19 -0.41 1.62 -10.27
C ILE A 19 -0.05 0.14 -10.39
N ILE A 20 1.24 -0.16 -10.33
CA ILE A 20 1.76 -1.51 -10.10
C ILE A 20 2.51 -1.45 -8.77
N TYR A 21 2.13 -2.34 -7.85
CA TYR A 21 2.80 -2.44 -6.56
C TYR A 21 2.93 -3.89 -6.13
N GLU A 22 3.95 -4.14 -5.33
CA GLU A 22 4.16 -5.35 -4.57
C GLU A 22 3.91 -5.06 -3.09
N ARG A 23 3.51 -6.09 -2.34
CA ARG A 23 3.33 -5.96 -0.89
C ARG A 23 4.05 -7.09 -0.18
N THR A 24 4.76 -6.76 0.88
CA THR A 24 5.45 -7.72 1.75
C THR A 24 4.92 -7.57 3.17
N PHE A 25 4.87 -8.68 3.90
CA PHE A 25 4.45 -8.71 5.30
C PHE A 25 5.60 -9.24 6.15
N VAL A 26 5.95 -8.50 7.18
CA VAL A 26 7.00 -8.87 8.13
C VAL A 26 6.36 -8.89 9.52
N PRO A 27 6.47 -10.01 10.27
CA PRO A 27 6.05 -10.01 11.67
C PRO A 27 7.01 -9.13 12.48
N GLU A 28 6.46 -8.30 13.34
CA GLU A 28 7.21 -7.41 14.24
C GLU A 28 6.93 -7.79 15.70
N GLY A 29 7.98 -7.80 16.52
CA GLY A 29 7.87 -8.01 17.96
C GLY A 29 7.99 -9.46 18.43
N LEU A 30 7.73 -9.64 19.72
CA LEU A 30 7.81 -10.92 20.41
C LEU A 30 6.63 -11.83 20.01
N PRO A 31 6.72 -13.16 20.18
CA PRO A 31 5.68 -14.12 19.76
C PRO A 31 4.28 -13.83 20.32
N HIS A 32 4.19 -13.02 21.38
CA HIS A 32 2.95 -12.71 22.11
C HIS A 32 2.33 -11.36 21.75
N SER A 33 3.02 -10.52 20.95
CA SER A 33 2.55 -9.18 20.60
C SER A 33 1.91 -9.07 19.22
N GLU A 34 1.85 -10.16 18.44
CA GLU A 34 1.35 -10.27 17.06
C GLU A 34 1.24 -8.90 16.33
N ARG A 35 2.37 -8.24 16.09
CA ARG A 35 2.41 -7.07 15.22
C ARG A 35 2.85 -7.48 13.83
N TRP A 36 2.30 -6.78 12.85
CA TRP A 36 2.62 -6.97 11.45
C TRP A 36 3.00 -5.63 10.87
N ILE A 37 4.11 -5.61 10.15
CA ILE A 37 4.45 -4.52 9.23
C ILE A 37 4.09 -4.99 7.83
N CYS A 38 3.41 -4.15 7.08
CA CYS A 38 3.23 -4.30 5.65
C CYS A 38 3.99 -3.20 4.92
N THR A 39 4.80 -3.60 3.94
CA THR A 39 5.50 -2.66 3.04
C THR A 39 4.89 -2.79 1.65
N VAL A 40 4.42 -1.69 1.09
CA VAL A 40 3.94 -1.56 -0.29
C VAL A 40 5.03 -0.88 -1.11
N VAL A 41 5.51 -1.56 -2.14
CA VAL A 41 6.53 -1.06 -3.07
C VAL A 41 5.86 -0.78 -4.41
N VAL A 42 5.76 0.49 -4.78
CA VAL A 42 5.20 0.93 -6.06
C VAL A 42 6.29 0.92 -7.11
N THR A 43 6.12 0.08 -8.12
CA THR A 43 7.10 -0.12 -9.21
C THR A 43 6.73 0.62 -10.48
N ALA A 44 5.46 0.97 -10.68
CA ALA A 44 5.03 1.76 -11.81
C ALA A 44 3.75 2.57 -11.51
N VAL A 45 3.61 3.73 -12.15
CA VAL A 45 2.43 4.61 -12.03
C VAL A 45 2.00 5.06 -13.42
N ALA A 46 0.69 5.20 -13.63
CA ALA A 46 0.13 5.71 -14.87
C ALA A 46 0.33 7.22 -14.98
N ASN A 47 0.82 7.68 -16.12
CA ASN A 47 0.90 9.10 -16.43
C ASN A 47 -0.49 9.68 -16.80
N ALA A 48 -0.53 10.98 -17.10
CA ALA A 48 -1.74 11.69 -17.55
C ALA A 48 -2.38 11.07 -18.82
N PHE A 49 -1.63 10.31 -19.61
CA PHE A 49 -2.07 9.61 -20.82
C PHE A 49 -2.42 8.13 -20.58
N ASN A 50 -2.61 7.70 -19.32
CA ASN A 50 -2.86 6.31 -18.92
C ASN A 50 -1.75 5.31 -19.33
N ARG A 51 -0.54 5.78 -19.65
CA ARG A 51 0.60 4.89 -19.88
C ARG A 51 1.27 4.60 -18.55
N VAL A 52 1.43 3.32 -18.24
CA VAL A 52 2.13 2.85 -17.04
C VAL A 52 3.63 3.01 -17.26
N ILE A 53 4.26 3.89 -16.47
CA ILE A 53 5.69 4.16 -16.53
C ILE A 53 6.33 3.62 -15.25
N PRO A 54 7.46 2.88 -15.35
CA PRO A 54 8.19 2.44 -14.16
C PRO A 54 8.66 3.64 -13.34
N VAL A 55 8.53 3.55 -12.01
CA VAL A 55 9.01 4.57 -11.08
C VAL A 55 10.41 4.19 -10.61
N SER A 56 11.37 5.11 -10.75
CA SER A 56 12.75 4.95 -10.29
C SER A 56 13.20 6.26 -9.60
N PRO A 57 13.64 6.23 -8.33
CA PRO A 57 13.70 5.06 -7.43
C PRO A 57 12.29 4.54 -7.07
N TYR A 58 12.19 3.26 -6.68
CA TYR A 58 10.92 2.67 -6.24
C TYR A 58 10.36 3.43 -5.03
N LEU A 59 9.06 3.71 -5.03
CA LEU A 59 8.39 4.33 -3.89
C LEU A 59 7.98 3.24 -2.91
N MET A 60 8.41 3.36 -1.65
CA MET A 60 8.12 2.38 -0.61
C MET A 60 7.32 3.04 0.51
N PHE A 61 6.22 2.41 0.89
CA PHE A 61 5.35 2.88 1.95
C PHE A 61 5.10 1.75 2.94
N THR A 62 5.22 2.05 4.23
CA THR A 62 5.09 1.06 5.31
C THR A 62 3.91 1.39 6.19
N GLY A 63 3.18 0.36 6.62
CA GLY A 63 2.12 0.45 7.62
C GLY A 63 2.25 -0.66 8.64
N ALA A 64 1.97 -0.34 9.90
CA ALA A 64 1.97 -1.29 11.00
C ALA A 64 0.54 -1.54 11.49
N GLY A 65 0.28 -2.74 12.01
CA GLY A 65 -1.01 -3.12 12.57
C GLY A 65 -0.91 -4.33 13.48
N SER A 66 -2.00 -4.61 14.21
CA SER A 66 -2.09 -5.80 15.06
C SER A 66 -2.49 -7.05 14.27
N SER A 67 -2.70 -6.92 12.96
CA SER A 67 -2.98 -8.01 12.04
C SER A 67 -2.50 -7.66 10.63
N LYS A 68 -2.33 -8.66 9.76
CA LYS A 68 -1.98 -8.42 8.34
C LYS A 68 -2.96 -7.47 7.64
N PRO A 69 -4.30 -7.60 7.79
CA PRO A 69 -5.24 -6.68 7.17
C PRO A 69 -5.09 -5.24 7.66
N GLU A 70 -4.90 -5.01 8.97
CA GLU A 70 -4.69 -3.67 9.51
C GLU A 70 -3.38 -3.06 9.03
N ALA A 71 -2.29 -3.83 9.05
CA ALA A 71 -0.99 -3.37 8.55
C ALA A 71 -1.05 -3.01 7.07
N PHE A 72 -1.76 -3.81 6.27
CA PHE A 72 -1.95 -3.54 4.85
C PHE A 72 -2.82 -2.31 4.60
N ASP A 73 -3.86 -2.07 5.41
CA ASP A 73 -4.70 -0.88 5.27
C ASP A 73 -3.93 0.39 5.64
N ALA A 74 -3.14 0.37 6.72
CA ALA A 74 -2.24 1.45 7.08
C ALA A 74 -1.17 1.74 6.00
N ALA A 75 -0.61 0.69 5.38
CA ALA A 75 0.34 0.83 4.28
C ALA A 75 -0.34 1.38 3.02
N SER A 76 -1.59 0.95 2.77
CA SER A 76 -2.41 1.42 1.65
C SER A 76 -2.76 2.89 1.79
N TYR A 77 -3.13 3.34 3.00
CA TYR A 77 -3.32 4.76 3.32
C TYR A 77 -2.06 5.57 2.99
N SER A 78 -0.92 5.16 3.54
CA SER A 78 0.37 5.83 3.32
C SER A 78 0.74 5.88 1.84
N THR A 79 0.43 4.81 1.08
CA THR A 79 0.66 4.76 -0.36
C THR A 79 -0.23 5.74 -1.12
N LEU A 80 -1.52 5.78 -0.81
CA LEU A 80 -2.47 6.68 -1.47
C LEU A 80 -2.11 8.14 -1.19
N THR A 81 -1.83 8.48 0.07
CA THR A 81 -1.40 9.82 0.46
C THR A 81 -0.07 10.21 -0.17
N GLY A 82 0.92 9.29 -0.19
CA GLY A 82 2.23 9.53 -0.79
C GLY A 82 2.19 9.69 -2.31
N LEU A 83 1.22 9.07 -2.98
CA LEU A 83 0.95 9.25 -4.41
C LEU A 83 0.04 10.45 -4.71
N GLY A 84 -0.45 11.17 -3.69
CA GLY A 84 -1.34 12.32 -3.84
C GLY A 84 -2.80 11.98 -4.14
N TYR A 85 -3.22 10.74 -3.95
CA TYR A 85 -4.64 10.36 -4.01
C TYR A 85 -5.33 10.76 -2.70
N GLN A 86 -6.17 11.79 -2.75
CA GLN A 86 -7.03 12.16 -1.62
C GLN A 86 -8.14 11.12 -1.46
N THR A 87 -8.28 10.59 -0.26
CA THR A 87 -9.30 9.59 0.14
C THR A 87 -10.22 10.15 1.20
#